data_AF-A0A7Y6EFS7-F1
#
_entry.id   AF-A0A7Y6EFS7-F1
#
_cell.length_a   1.000
_cell.length_b   1.000
_cell.length_c   1.000
_cell.angle_alpha   90.00
_cell.angle_beta   90.00
_cell.angle_gamma   90.00
#
_symmetry.space_group_name_H-M   'P 1'
#
loop_
_entity.id
_entity.type
_entity.pdbx_description
1 polymer ?
#
loop_
_entity_poly.entity_id
_entity_poly.type
_entity_poly.pdbx_seq_one_letter_code
_entity_poly.pdbx_strand_id
1 'polypeptide(L)'
;MSNDDSMRVWVGDLDDYIDIDAINAWNKAEEEQEYLQSLYDDIGDLRLLGSLRSASRALGPEKHDPRAWKWAIHLANTTLSSPNSAHDLERSLVKALVGIGRRYAIARYAKMEKLTYPSALTASLPLGLKALLNQYLQGQGLRQVPEISSRVGALLHQVAEMSLILAYARVTMLQTLIHEFAYEMSGPKGPASLDREATRTMLSLARLHYSVREINFESFADIAKLNSAYNSIKDEEGDQEAYPPHVGRFIPSWRLRHLQPLTYFFPIAIRSALIRGAEWAASGERISWAAAINELALAHYAIDAMRTRAKAAR
;
A
#
# COMPACT_ATOMS: atom_id res chain seq x y z
N MET A 1 50.41 -3.15 15.79
CA MET A 1 51.24 -2.78 14.63
C MET A 1 50.43 -3.16 13.40
N SER A 2 49.91 -2.17 12.68
CA SER A 2 49.11 -2.39 11.47
C SER A 2 50.10 -2.47 10.31
N ASN A 3 50.16 -3.63 9.65
CA ASN A 3 50.84 -3.77 8.36
C ASN A 3 49.87 -3.27 7.31
N ASP A 4 50.07 -2.02 6.89
CA ASP A 4 49.38 -1.41 5.76
C ASP A 4 50.18 -1.76 4.50
N ASP A 5 49.98 -2.99 4.00
CA ASP A 5 50.72 -3.58 2.88
C ASP A 5 50.09 -3.12 1.55
N SER A 6 50.02 -1.79 1.35
CA SER A 6 49.56 -1.17 0.10
C SER A 6 50.74 -0.98 -0.85
N MET A 7 50.63 -1.45 -2.10
CA MET A 7 51.70 -1.40 -3.08
C MET A 7 51.87 0.03 -3.60
N ARG A 8 52.85 0.76 -3.05
CA ARG A 8 53.17 2.15 -3.44
C ARG A 8 54.46 2.23 -4.24
N VAL A 9 54.45 2.96 -5.34
CA VAL A 9 55.62 3.18 -6.20
C VAL A 9 55.95 4.67 -6.25
N TRP A 10 57.21 5.00 -5.94
CA TRP A 10 57.73 6.37 -6.05
C TRP A 10 57.88 6.76 -7.52
N VAL A 11 57.34 7.91 -7.91
CA VAL A 11 57.47 8.44 -9.27
C VAL A 11 58.22 9.76 -9.22
N GLY A 12 59.49 9.72 -9.65
CA GLY A 12 60.42 10.85 -9.55
C GLY A 12 60.00 12.12 -10.29
N ASP A 13 59.16 12.00 -11.33
CA ASP A 13 58.62 13.15 -12.06
C ASP A 13 57.50 13.88 -11.29
N LEU A 14 56.84 13.20 -10.35
CA LEU A 14 55.78 13.75 -9.49
C LEU A 14 56.29 14.09 -8.08
N ASP A 15 57.52 13.67 -7.76
CA ASP A 15 58.15 13.79 -6.44
C ASP A 15 57.24 13.28 -5.31
N ASP A 16 56.44 12.23 -5.60
CA ASP A 16 55.47 11.63 -4.68
C ASP A 16 55.30 10.11 -4.91
N TYR A 17 54.67 9.43 -3.95
CA TYR A 17 54.29 8.03 -4.04
C TYR A 17 52.92 7.86 -4.68
N ILE A 18 52.83 6.98 -5.68
CA ILE A 18 51.58 6.54 -6.27
C ILE A 18 51.16 5.21 -5.65
N ASP A 19 49.94 5.15 -5.12
CA ASP A 19 49.33 3.92 -4.63
C ASP A 19 48.72 3.12 -5.79
N ILE A 20 49.36 2.00 -6.14
CA ILE A 20 48.94 1.12 -7.24
C ILE A 20 47.64 0.40 -6.91
N ASP A 21 47.41 0.08 -5.63
CA ASP A 21 46.17 -0.56 -5.20
C ASP A 21 45.00 0.42 -5.27
N ALA A 22 45.25 1.70 -4.96
CA ALA A 22 44.28 2.75 -5.19
C ALA A 22 43.98 2.92 -6.69
N ILE A 23 44.99 2.95 -7.56
CA ILE A 23 44.79 3.04 -9.02
C ILE A 23 44.03 1.82 -9.55
N ASN A 24 44.38 0.61 -9.13
CA ASN A 24 43.69 -0.61 -9.54
C ASN A 24 42.24 -0.64 -9.05
N ALA A 25 41.96 -0.12 -7.85
CA ALA A 25 40.61 0.03 -7.34
C ALA A 25 39.81 1.07 -8.15
N TRP A 26 40.44 2.17 -8.57
CA TRP A 26 39.83 3.19 -9.41
C TRP A 26 39.55 2.67 -10.82
N ASN A 27 40.50 1.97 -11.46
CA ASN A 27 40.29 1.36 -12.78
C ASN A 27 39.18 0.30 -12.74
N LYS A 28 39.12 -0.54 -11.70
CA LYS A 28 38.01 -1.48 -11.51
C LYS A 28 36.67 -0.78 -11.31
N ALA A 29 36.64 0.32 -10.58
CA ALA A 29 35.42 1.11 -10.40
C ALA A 29 34.97 1.78 -11.71
N GLU A 30 35.91 2.24 -12.53
CA GLU A 30 35.65 2.79 -13.87
C GLU A 30 35.12 1.70 -14.82
N GLU A 31 35.77 0.54 -14.90
CA GLU A 31 35.29 -0.61 -15.68
C GLU A 31 33.90 -1.09 -15.23
N GLU A 32 33.65 -1.14 -13.92
CA GLU A 32 32.34 -1.48 -13.36
C GLU A 32 31.29 -0.43 -13.72
N GLN A 33 31.65 0.86 -13.70
CA GLN A 33 30.77 1.95 -14.06
C GLN A 33 30.44 1.94 -15.56
N GLU A 34 31.41 1.68 -16.44
CA GLU A 34 31.20 1.51 -17.88
C GLU A 34 30.30 0.30 -18.18
N TYR A 35 30.51 -0.82 -17.47
CA TYR A 35 29.66 -2.01 -17.59
C TYR A 35 28.22 -1.75 -17.09
N LEU A 36 28.05 -1.01 -16.01
CA LEU A 36 26.73 -0.59 -15.54
C LEU A 36 26.07 0.34 -16.56
N GLN A 37 26.82 1.27 -17.12
CA GLN A 37 26.33 2.19 -18.16
C GLN A 37 25.84 1.43 -19.39
N SER A 38 26.60 0.44 -19.87
CA SER A 38 26.20 -0.41 -21.00
C SER A 38 24.92 -1.19 -20.68
N LEU A 39 24.79 -1.71 -19.45
CA LEU A 39 23.56 -2.37 -19.00
C LEU A 39 22.35 -1.44 -18.96
N TYR A 40 22.52 -0.15 -18.64
CA TYR A 40 21.43 0.83 -18.65
C TYR A 40 21.01 1.25 -20.06
N ASP A 41 21.97 1.35 -20.97
CA ASP A 41 21.71 1.59 -22.39
C ASP A 41 21.00 0.38 -23.04
N ASP A 42 21.36 -0.85 -22.65
CA ASP A 42 20.65 -2.09 -23.04
C ASP A 42 19.18 -2.11 -22.58
N ILE A 43 18.86 -1.50 -21.44
CA ILE A 43 17.48 -1.43 -20.91
C ILE A 43 16.61 -0.47 -21.75
N GLY A 44 17.19 0.63 -22.25
CA GLY A 44 16.50 1.62 -23.08
C GLY A 44 15.30 2.32 -22.42
N ASP A 45 14.42 2.92 -23.24
CA ASP A 45 13.23 3.61 -22.74
C ASP A 45 12.16 2.63 -22.24
N LEU A 46 11.71 2.82 -21.00
CA LEU A 46 10.62 2.04 -20.42
C LEU A 46 9.28 2.58 -20.90
N ARG A 47 8.58 1.77 -21.68
CA ARG A 47 7.18 2.02 -22.04
C ARG A 47 6.29 1.73 -20.83
N LEU A 48 5.57 2.74 -20.35
CA LEU A 48 4.61 2.62 -19.26
C LEU A 48 3.18 2.85 -19.77
N LEU A 49 2.18 2.63 -18.91
CA LEU A 49 0.79 2.92 -19.26
C LEU A 49 0.59 4.44 -19.49
N GLY A 50 -0.37 4.82 -20.33
CA GLY A 50 -0.70 6.23 -20.57
C GLY A 50 0.29 6.98 -21.47
N SER A 51 0.94 6.31 -22.42
CA SER A 51 1.92 6.87 -23.39
C SER A 51 3.19 7.49 -22.79
N LEU A 52 3.36 7.45 -21.47
CA LEU A 52 4.56 7.94 -20.80
C LEU A 52 5.74 7.01 -21.09
N ARG A 53 6.82 7.60 -21.59
CA ARG A 53 8.14 6.97 -21.62
C ARG A 53 8.92 7.47 -20.42
N SER A 54 9.38 6.56 -19.58
CA SER A 54 10.43 6.90 -18.61
C SER A 54 11.75 6.40 -19.17
N ALA A 55 12.72 7.31 -19.33
CA ALA A 55 14.08 6.89 -19.67
C ALA A 55 14.62 5.97 -18.56
N SER A 56 15.27 4.85 -18.90
CA SER A 56 16.01 4.01 -17.95
C SER A 56 17.01 4.81 -17.14
N ARG A 57 17.56 5.89 -17.71
CA ARG A 57 18.48 6.83 -17.06
C ARG A 57 17.89 7.57 -15.86
N ALA A 58 16.56 7.66 -15.74
CA ALA A 58 15.90 8.16 -14.54
C ALA A 58 16.01 7.19 -13.35
N LEU A 59 16.37 5.92 -13.61
CA LEU A 59 16.74 4.90 -12.63
C LEU A 59 18.27 4.91 -12.37
N GLY A 60 18.94 6.07 -12.49
CA GLY A 60 20.40 6.19 -12.57
C GLY A 60 21.25 5.43 -11.53
N PRO A 61 22.57 5.27 -11.84
CA PRO A 61 23.48 4.32 -11.18
C PRO A 61 23.67 4.56 -9.67
N GLU A 62 23.57 5.80 -9.19
CA GLU A 62 23.69 6.12 -7.76
C GLU A 62 22.54 5.59 -6.89
N LYS A 63 21.44 5.14 -7.49
CA LYS A 63 20.24 4.72 -6.74
C LYS A 63 19.91 3.24 -6.89
N HIS A 64 20.52 2.53 -7.84
CA HIS A 64 19.86 1.41 -8.51
C HIS A 64 20.84 0.37 -9.11
N ASP A 65 20.60 -0.93 -8.87
CA ASP A 65 21.34 -2.05 -9.47
C ASP A 65 20.60 -2.58 -10.74
N PRO A 66 21.23 -2.59 -11.93
CA PRO A 66 20.65 -3.14 -13.17
C PRO A 66 20.33 -4.64 -13.10
N ARG A 67 21.03 -5.43 -12.28
CA ARG A 67 20.74 -6.86 -12.10
C ARG A 67 19.40 -7.05 -11.40
N ALA A 68 19.13 -6.22 -10.39
CA ALA A 68 17.84 -6.19 -9.71
C ALA A 68 16.69 -5.80 -10.65
N TRP A 69 16.95 -4.98 -11.68
CA TRP A 69 15.97 -4.70 -12.74
C TRP A 69 15.67 -5.93 -13.61
N LYS A 70 16.71 -6.64 -14.09
CA LYS A 70 16.52 -7.88 -14.87
C LYS A 70 15.73 -8.92 -14.06
N TRP A 71 16.02 -9.05 -12.77
CA TRP A 71 15.25 -9.91 -11.86
C TRP A 71 13.79 -9.47 -11.72
N ALA A 72 13.53 -8.16 -11.59
CA ALA A 72 12.18 -7.62 -11.51
C ALA A 72 11.37 -7.88 -12.79
N ILE A 73 12.00 -7.78 -13.96
CA ILE A 73 11.39 -8.13 -15.26
C ILE A 73 11.07 -9.63 -15.32
N HIS A 74 11.98 -10.48 -14.87
CA HIS A 74 11.74 -11.93 -14.82
C HIS A 74 10.56 -12.27 -13.89
N LEU A 75 10.50 -11.64 -12.71
CA LEU A 75 9.42 -11.83 -11.76
C LEU A 75 8.07 -11.31 -12.30
N ALA A 76 8.09 -10.18 -13.01
CA ALA A 76 6.90 -9.63 -13.65
C ALA A 76 6.37 -10.56 -14.76
N ASN A 77 7.25 -11.08 -15.61
CA ASN A 77 6.89 -12.04 -16.67
C ASN A 77 6.26 -13.31 -16.10
N THR A 78 6.88 -13.89 -15.07
CA THR A 78 6.39 -15.13 -14.42
C THR A 78 5.05 -14.89 -13.72
N THR A 79 4.86 -13.72 -13.11
CA THR A 79 3.62 -13.37 -12.41
C THR A 79 2.45 -13.14 -13.36
N LEU A 80 2.67 -12.45 -14.49
CA LEU A 80 1.58 -12.14 -15.41
C LEU A 80 1.09 -13.36 -16.18
N SER A 81 1.97 -14.35 -16.43
CA SER A 81 1.69 -15.57 -17.23
C SER A 81 1.11 -15.25 -18.62
N SER A 82 1.15 -16.18 -19.59
CA SER A 82 0.67 -15.89 -20.96
C SER A 82 -0.85 -15.65 -20.97
N PRO A 83 -1.33 -14.40 -21.11
CA PRO A 83 -2.75 -14.10 -21.00
C PRO A 83 -3.43 -14.40 -22.33
N ASN A 84 -4.63 -14.98 -22.28
CA ASN A 84 -5.39 -15.32 -23.49
C ASN A 84 -6.05 -14.08 -24.12
N SER A 85 -6.18 -12.98 -23.36
CA SER A 85 -6.80 -11.74 -23.82
C SER A 85 -6.20 -10.50 -23.14
N ALA A 86 -6.42 -9.32 -23.73
CA ALA A 86 -6.01 -8.04 -23.12
C ALA A 86 -6.71 -7.78 -21.77
N HIS A 87 -7.96 -8.23 -21.61
CA HIS A 87 -8.69 -8.14 -20.35
C HIS A 87 -8.08 -9.07 -19.28
N ASP A 88 -7.63 -10.27 -19.65
CA ASP A 88 -6.96 -11.17 -18.71
C ASP A 88 -5.60 -10.62 -18.29
N LEU A 89 -4.89 -9.96 -19.21
CA LEU A 89 -3.66 -9.24 -18.90
C LEU A 89 -3.92 -8.11 -17.89
N GLU A 90 -4.93 -7.28 -18.13
CA GLU A 90 -5.32 -6.20 -17.21
C GLU A 90 -5.63 -6.75 -15.82
N ARG A 91 -6.53 -7.73 -15.75
CA ARG A 91 -6.94 -8.37 -14.51
C ARG A 91 -5.76 -8.94 -13.75
N SER A 92 -4.84 -9.60 -14.45
CA SER A 92 -3.64 -10.19 -13.83
C SER A 92 -2.69 -9.13 -13.31
N LEU A 93 -2.47 -8.06 -14.08
CA LEU A 93 -1.66 -6.91 -13.68
C LEU A 93 -2.23 -6.21 -12.44
N VAL A 94 -3.52 -5.90 -12.45
CA VAL A 94 -4.21 -5.26 -11.32
C VAL A 94 -4.11 -6.13 -10.07
N LYS A 95 -4.41 -7.43 -10.17
CA LYS A 95 -4.29 -8.36 -9.05
C LYS A 95 -2.87 -8.46 -8.51
N ALA A 96 -1.86 -8.48 -9.38
CA ALA A 96 -0.45 -8.51 -8.98
C ALA A 96 -0.05 -7.22 -8.24
N LEU A 97 -0.33 -6.05 -8.80
CA LEU A 97 -0.04 -4.75 -8.19
C LEU A 97 -0.72 -4.60 -6.83
N VAL A 98 -2.00 -4.97 -6.73
CA VAL A 98 -2.75 -4.93 -5.47
C VAL A 98 -2.20 -5.92 -4.46
N GLY A 99 -1.89 -7.16 -4.88
CA GLY A 99 -1.36 -8.20 -4.00
C GLY A 99 -0.03 -7.79 -3.37
N ILE A 100 0.84 -7.17 -4.15
CA ILE A 100 2.10 -6.59 -3.70
C ILE A 100 1.86 -5.42 -2.72
N GLY A 101 0.99 -4.48 -3.08
CA GLY A 101 0.73 -3.27 -2.28
C GLY A 101 0.01 -3.52 -0.96
N ARG A 102 -0.89 -4.52 -0.91
CA ARG A 102 -1.80 -4.78 0.22
C ARG A 102 -1.07 -4.94 1.55
N ARG A 103 0.01 -5.72 1.60
CA ARG A 103 0.76 -5.96 2.84
C ARG A 103 1.37 -4.68 3.40
N TYR A 104 1.92 -3.84 2.52
CA TYR A 104 2.49 -2.53 2.89
C TYR A 104 1.41 -1.55 3.35
N ALA A 105 0.27 -1.56 2.67
CA ALA A 105 -0.87 -0.74 3.01
C ALA A 105 -1.37 -1.04 4.43
N ILE A 106 -1.56 -2.33 4.75
CA ILE A 106 -1.98 -2.80 6.08
C ILE A 106 -0.98 -2.35 7.15
N ALA A 107 0.32 -2.51 6.91
CA ALA A 107 1.36 -2.10 7.88
C ALA A 107 1.37 -0.57 8.12
N ARG A 108 1.26 0.23 7.05
CA ARG A 108 1.20 1.70 7.15
C ARG A 108 -0.08 2.17 7.82
N TYR A 109 -1.20 1.56 7.49
CA TYR A 109 -2.49 1.83 8.13
C TYR A 109 -2.43 1.52 9.63
N ALA A 110 -1.91 0.34 10.00
CA ALA A 110 -1.74 -0.05 11.39
C ALA A 110 -0.88 0.96 12.16
N LYS A 111 0.24 1.40 11.58
CA LYS A 111 1.09 2.45 12.16
C LYS A 111 0.34 3.78 12.33
N MET A 112 -0.42 4.20 11.33
CA MET A 112 -1.19 5.46 11.36
C MET A 112 -2.24 5.46 12.47
N GLU A 113 -2.98 4.35 12.63
CA GLU A 113 -4.06 4.21 13.61
C GLU A 113 -3.58 3.77 14.99
N LYS A 114 -2.27 3.49 15.14
CA LYS A 114 -1.62 2.92 16.34
C LYS A 114 -2.17 1.53 16.70
N LEU A 115 -2.43 0.70 15.71
CA LEU A 115 -2.86 -0.69 15.87
C LEU A 115 -1.65 -1.61 15.93
N THR A 116 -1.78 -2.72 16.65
CA THR A 116 -0.78 -3.79 16.57
C THR A 116 -0.86 -4.45 15.19
N TYR A 117 0.31 -4.74 14.61
CA TYR A 117 0.36 -5.36 13.28
C TYR A 117 -0.34 -6.73 13.22
N PRO A 118 -0.22 -7.62 14.23
CA PRO A 118 -0.96 -8.88 14.26
C PRO A 118 -2.47 -8.69 14.20
N SER A 119 -3.04 -7.78 15.01
CA SER A 119 -4.49 -7.52 14.99
C SER A 119 -4.95 -6.95 13.65
N ALA A 120 -4.15 -6.07 13.02
CA ALA A 120 -4.43 -5.55 11.69
C ALA A 120 -4.41 -6.65 10.61
N LEU A 121 -3.45 -7.58 10.69
CA LEU A 121 -3.42 -8.76 9.81
C LEU A 121 -4.65 -9.64 10.03
N THR A 122 -5.01 -9.94 11.28
CA THR A 122 -6.21 -10.72 11.59
C THR A 122 -7.46 -10.06 11.01
N ALA A 123 -7.63 -8.74 11.19
CA ALA A 123 -8.78 -8.02 10.64
C ALA A 123 -8.88 -8.12 9.11
N SER A 124 -7.76 -8.23 8.39
CA SER A 124 -7.74 -8.38 6.94
C SER A 124 -8.23 -9.76 6.43
N LEU A 125 -8.39 -10.75 7.32
CA LEU A 125 -8.85 -12.09 6.97
C LEU A 125 -10.39 -12.18 6.93
N PRO A 126 -10.98 -13.08 6.13
CA PRO A 126 -12.44 -13.18 5.94
C PRO A 126 -13.26 -13.31 7.22
N LEU A 127 -12.80 -14.10 8.20
CA LEU A 127 -13.47 -14.30 9.49
C LEU A 127 -12.80 -13.58 10.65
N GLY A 128 -11.68 -12.88 10.39
CA GLY A 128 -10.88 -12.30 11.46
C GLY A 128 -11.54 -11.09 12.11
N LEU A 129 -12.27 -10.27 11.35
CA LEU A 129 -13.06 -9.17 11.93
C LEU A 129 -14.12 -9.70 12.90
N LYS A 130 -14.83 -10.77 12.53
CA LYS A 130 -15.86 -11.39 13.40
C LYS A 130 -15.24 -11.87 14.71
N ALA A 131 -14.08 -12.52 14.64
CA ALA A 131 -13.38 -12.99 15.84
C ALA A 131 -12.94 -11.82 16.75
N LEU A 132 -12.34 -10.79 16.18
CA LEU A 132 -11.90 -9.59 16.91
C LEU A 132 -13.08 -8.83 17.54
N LEU A 133 -14.19 -8.70 16.81
CA LEU A 133 -15.40 -8.07 17.30
C LEU A 133 -16.00 -8.85 18.47
N ASN A 134 -16.08 -10.17 18.37
CA ASN A 134 -16.57 -11.02 19.47
C ASN A 134 -15.68 -10.91 20.72
N GLN A 135 -14.36 -10.85 20.54
CA GLN A 135 -13.41 -10.64 21.63
C GLN A 135 -13.59 -9.26 22.27
N TYR A 136 -13.76 -8.22 21.46
CA TYR A 136 -14.04 -6.87 21.93
C TYR A 136 -15.34 -6.80 22.72
N LEU A 137 -16.47 -7.30 22.17
CA LEU A 137 -17.77 -7.30 22.83
C LEU A 137 -17.71 -8.06 24.17
N GLN A 138 -16.95 -9.17 24.22
CA GLN A 138 -16.68 -9.87 25.47
C GLN A 138 -15.92 -9.02 26.48
N GLY A 139 -14.85 -8.35 26.05
CA GLY A 139 -14.06 -7.48 26.92
C GLY A 139 -14.84 -6.27 27.46
N GLN A 140 -15.84 -5.80 26.73
CA GLN A 140 -16.74 -4.71 27.16
C GLN A 140 -17.91 -5.19 28.02
N GLY A 141 -18.00 -6.48 28.35
CA GLY A 141 -19.11 -7.01 29.14
C GLY A 141 -20.45 -7.09 28.39
N LEU A 142 -20.46 -6.90 27.07
CA LEU A 142 -21.66 -6.98 26.22
C LEU A 142 -22.07 -8.44 25.90
N ARG A 143 -21.62 -9.40 26.70
CA ARG A 143 -21.65 -10.82 26.37
C ARG A 143 -22.70 -11.57 27.16
N GLN A 144 -23.98 -11.24 27.01
CA GLN A 144 -25.04 -12.00 27.69
C GLN A 144 -26.30 -12.34 26.88
N VAL A 145 -26.36 -12.05 25.57
CA VAL A 145 -27.54 -12.44 24.78
C VAL A 145 -27.14 -13.17 23.49
N PRO A 146 -27.62 -14.41 23.24
CA PRO A 146 -27.45 -15.11 21.95
C PRO A 146 -27.86 -14.26 20.74
N GLU A 147 -28.81 -13.35 20.97
CA GLU A 147 -29.34 -12.37 20.02
C GLU A 147 -28.29 -11.35 19.53
N ILE A 148 -27.26 -11.04 20.33
CA ILE A 148 -26.16 -10.15 19.93
C ILE A 148 -25.31 -10.81 18.84
N SER A 149 -25.03 -12.11 18.98
CA SER A 149 -24.23 -12.85 18.00
C SER A 149 -24.95 -13.03 16.66
N SER A 150 -26.27 -13.24 16.70
CA SER A 150 -27.09 -13.30 15.49
C SER A 150 -27.21 -11.93 14.81
N ARG A 151 -27.43 -10.84 15.56
CA ARG A 151 -27.46 -9.46 15.04
C ARG A 151 -26.13 -9.04 14.42
N VAL A 152 -25.01 -9.34 15.06
CA VAL A 152 -23.67 -9.10 14.49
C VAL A 152 -23.49 -9.89 13.19
N GLY A 153 -23.87 -11.16 13.18
CA GLY A 153 -23.82 -11.99 11.97
C GLY A 153 -24.66 -11.41 10.83
N ALA A 154 -25.91 -11.01 11.13
CA ALA A 154 -26.83 -10.40 10.18
C ALA A 154 -26.29 -9.08 9.63
N LEU A 155 -25.77 -8.19 10.48
CA LEU A 155 -25.17 -6.93 10.02
C LEU A 155 -23.96 -7.19 9.13
N LEU A 156 -23.05 -8.08 9.52
CA LEU A 156 -21.86 -8.38 8.71
C LEU A 156 -22.24 -8.97 7.34
N HIS A 157 -23.32 -9.75 7.27
CA HIS A 157 -23.87 -10.27 6.01
C HIS A 157 -24.49 -9.16 5.16
N GLN A 158 -25.40 -8.37 5.74
CA GLN A 158 -26.05 -7.25 5.06
C GLN A 158 -25.02 -6.26 4.52
N VAL A 159 -24.07 -5.86 5.36
CA VAL A 159 -22.98 -4.96 4.97
C VAL A 159 -22.15 -5.58 3.85
N ALA A 160 -21.89 -6.89 3.87
CA ALA A 160 -21.15 -7.57 2.81
C ALA A 160 -21.84 -7.50 1.44
N GLU A 161 -23.16 -7.53 1.39
CA GLU A 161 -23.97 -7.51 0.15
C GLU A 161 -24.12 -6.11 -0.45
N MET A 162 -23.95 -5.06 0.35
CA MET A 162 -24.04 -3.68 -0.13
C MET A 162 -22.82 -3.34 -0.99
N SER A 163 -22.98 -3.27 -2.32
CA SER A 163 -21.88 -3.03 -3.27
C SER A 163 -21.46 -1.56 -3.38
N LEU A 164 -22.34 -0.62 -3.02
CA LEU A 164 -22.14 0.84 -3.21
C LEU A 164 -21.66 1.59 -1.97
N ILE A 165 -21.48 0.90 -0.84
CA ILE A 165 -21.12 1.56 0.43
C ILE A 165 -19.63 1.45 0.71
N LEU A 166 -18.99 2.59 0.96
CA LEU A 166 -17.59 2.68 1.33
C LEU A 166 -17.31 2.22 2.77
N ALA A 167 -16.07 1.85 3.05
CA ALA A 167 -15.60 1.30 4.31
C ALA A 167 -15.95 2.20 5.50
N TYR A 168 -15.86 3.52 5.34
CA TYR A 168 -16.23 4.47 6.38
C TYR A 168 -17.70 4.32 6.80
N ALA A 169 -18.62 4.32 5.84
CA ALA A 169 -20.05 4.19 6.10
C ALA A 169 -20.41 2.81 6.69
N ARG A 170 -19.75 1.73 6.23
CA ARG A 170 -19.91 0.40 6.82
C ARG A 170 -19.52 0.35 8.30
N VAL A 171 -18.44 1.06 8.66
CA VAL A 171 -18.02 1.16 10.07
C VAL A 171 -19.00 1.97 10.89
N THR A 172 -19.63 3.01 10.33
CA THR A 172 -20.69 3.75 11.01
C THR A 172 -21.85 2.82 11.36
N MET A 173 -22.28 1.93 10.45
CA MET A 173 -23.33 0.94 10.75
C MET A 173 -22.93 0.02 11.91
N LEU A 174 -21.68 -0.45 11.93
CA LEU A 174 -21.15 -1.27 13.02
C LEU A 174 -21.08 -0.49 14.34
N GLN A 175 -20.67 0.77 14.30
CA GLN A 175 -20.61 1.64 15.48
C GLN A 175 -22.01 1.84 16.06
N THR A 176 -23.01 2.11 15.24
CA THR A 176 -24.41 2.24 15.67
C THR A 176 -24.88 0.97 16.36
N LEU A 177 -24.61 -0.21 15.78
CA LEU A 177 -24.98 -1.48 16.40
C LEU A 177 -24.29 -1.69 17.77
N ILE A 178 -23.00 -1.35 17.90
CA ILE A 178 -22.28 -1.43 19.19
C ILE A 178 -22.92 -0.51 20.22
N HIS A 179 -23.30 0.72 19.82
CA HIS A 179 -23.97 1.66 20.72
C HIS A 179 -25.37 1.19 21.11
N GLU A 180 -26.14 0.58 20.20
CA GLU A 180 -27.43 -0.04 20.50
C GLU A 180 -27.29 -1.10 21.59
N PHE A 181 -26.33 -2.02 21.45
CA PHE A 181 -26.06 -3.02 22.50
C PHE A 181 -25.67 -2.38 23.83
N ALA A 182 -24.89 -1.30 23.80
CA ALA A 182 -24.52 -0.59 25.01
C ALA A 182 -25.73 0.09 25.68
N TYR A 183 -26.62 0.69 24.89
CA TYR A 183 -27.88 1.28 25.40
C TYR A 183 -28.80 0.20 25.99
N GLU A 184 -28.94 -0.95 25.34
CA GLU A 184 -29.75 -2.07 25.83
C GLU A 184 -29.23 -2.60 27.18
N MET A 185 -27.91 -2.70 27.34
CA MET A 185 -27.29 -3.28 28.54
C MET A 185 -27.13 -2.30 29.71
N SER A 186 -26.91 -1.02 29.44
CA SER A 186 -26.50 -0.03 30.45
C SER A 186 -27.37 1.25 30.44
N GLY A 187 -28.48 1.22 29.71
CA GLY A 187 -29.42 2.34 29.61
C GLY A 187 -28.80 3.59 29.00
N PRO A 188 -29.25 4.81 29.37
CA PRO A 188 -28.81 6.07 28.76
C PRO A 188 -27.31 6.36 28.85
N LYS A 189 -26.58 5.69 29.76
CA LYS A 189 -25.12 5.81 29.92
C LYS A 189 -24.34 4.79 29.10
N GLY A 190 -25.01 3.94 28.31
CA GLY A 190 -24.41 2.81 27.61
C GLY A 190 -23.19 3.15 26.77
N PRO A 191 -23.27 4.03 25.76
CA PRO A 191 -22.08 4.36 24.97
C PRO A 191 -20.94 4.98 25.79
N ALA A 192 -21.26 5.64 26.91
CA ALA A 192 -20.26 6.22 27.81
C ALA A 192 -19.61 5.18 28.74
N SER A 193 -20.18 3.97 28.89
CA SER A 193 -19.58 2.89 29.67
C SER A 193 -18.57 2.06 28.87
N LEU A 194 -18.55 2.20 27.53
CA LEU A 194 -17.57 1.54 26.67
C LEU A 194 -16.18 2.16 26.86
N ASP A 195 -15.15 1.33 26.91
CA ASP A 195 -13.77 1.81 26.86
C ASP A 195 -13.52 2.49 25.50
N ARG A 196 -13.22 3.78 25.58
CA ARG A 196 -12.97 4.64 24.42
C ARG A 196 -11.81 4.13 23.59
N GLU A 197 -10.73 3.64 24.19
CA GLU A 197 -9.55 3.19 23.45
C GLU A 197 -9.80 1.85 22.75
N ALA A 198 -10.41 0.89 23.45
CA ALA A 198 -10.83 -0.37 22.86
C ALA A 198 -11.84 -0.14 21.72
N THR A 199 -12.83 0.73 21.91
CA THR A 199 -13.83 1.06 20.87
C THR A 199 -13.15 1.66 19.64
N ARG A 200 -12.27 2.65 19.82
CA ARG A 200 -11.51 3.28 18.73
C ARG A 200 -10.68 2.25 17.96
N THR A 201 -10.03 1.34 18.68
CA THR A 201 -9.23 0.26 18.11
C THR A 201 -10.09 -0.67 17.27
N MET A 202 -11.24 -1.11 17.80
CA MET A 202 -12.16 -2.00 17.10
C MET A 202 -12.74 -1.36 15.83
N LEU A 203 -13.18 -0.10 15.89
CA LEU A 203 -13.69 0.61 14.71
C LEU A 203 -12.61 0.82 13.63
N SER A 204 -11.36 1.03 14.04
CA SER A 204 -10.23 1.14 13.10
C SER A 204 -9.90 -0.20 12.43
N LEU A 205 -9.96 -1.31 13.17
CA LEU A 205 -9.82 -2.66 12.63
C LEU A 205 -10.97 -3.01 11.67
N ALA A 206 -12.20 -2.63 12.01
CA ALA A 206 -13.35 -2.80 11.12
C ALA A 206 -13.19 -2.00 9.82
N ARG A 207 -12.71 -0.74 9.92
CA ARG A 207 -12.43 0.08 8.74
C ARG A 207 -11.41 -0.58 7.83
N LEU A 208 -10.31 -1.07 8.40
CA LEU A 208 -9.29 -1.80 7.66
C LEU A 208 -9.88 -3.03 6.95
N HIS A 209 -10.68 -3.84 7.65
CA HIS A 209 -11.31 -5.02 7.07
C HIS A 209 -12.13 -4.67 5.82
N TYR A 210 -12.99 -3.65 5.93
CA TYR A 210 -13.80 -3.23 4.80
C TYR A 210 -12.96 -2.62 3.68
N SER A 211 -11.95 -1.79 3.99
CA SER A 211 -11.06 -1.23 2.97
C SER A 211 -10.22 -2.31 2.25
N VAL A 212 -9.91 -3.44 2.91
CA VAL A 212 -9.29 -4.60 2.25
C VAL A 212 -10.24 -5.27 1.27
N ARG A 213 -11.54 -5.32 1.59
CA ARG A 213 -12.57 -5.88 0.70
C ARG A 213 -12.85 -4.99 -0.51
N GLU A 214 -12.78 -3.67 -0.34
CA GLU A 214 -12.97 -2.69 -1.43
C GLU A 214 -11.91 -2.82 -2.52
N ILE A 215 -10.67 -3.16 -2.15
CA ILE A 215 -9.55 -3.28 -3.12
C ILE A 215 -9.53 -4.63 -3.86
N ASN A 216 -10.65 -5.33 -3.95
CA ASN A 216 -10.77 -6.54 -4.75
C ASN A 216 -11.12 -6.21 -6.21
N PHE A 217 -10.21 -5.48 -6.87
CA PHE A 217 -10.39 -4.99 -8.22
C PHE A 217 -10.18 -6.09 -9.27
N GLU A 218 -10.98 -6.06 -10.33
CA GLU A 218 -10.75 -6.89 -11.52
C GLU A 218 -10.20 -6.10 -12.70
N SER A 219 -10.36 -4.78 -12.68
CA SER A 219 -9.93 -3.86 -13.74
C SER A 219 -9.43 -2.53 -13.18
N PHE A 220 -8.73 -1.74 -13.99
CA PHE A 220 -8.40 -0.36 -13.66
C PHE A 220 -9.64 0.53 -13.58
N ALA A 221 -10.71 0.19 -14.31
CA ALA A 221 -11.99 0.88 -14.21
C ALA A 221 -12.59 0.77 -12.80
N ASP A 222 -12.44 -0.37 -12.12
CA ASP A 222 -12.91 -0.53 -10.73
C ASP A 222 -12.15 0.39 -9.77
N ILE A 223 -10.86 0.61 -10.02
CA ILE A 223 -10.01 1.51 -9.24
C ILE A 223 -10.45 2.97 -9.46
N ALA A 224 -10.70 3.35 -10.72
CA ALA A 224 -11.21 4.66 -11.07
C ALA A 224 -12.56 4.93 -10.38
N LYS A 225 -13.48 3.95 -10.42
CA LYS A 225 -14.78 4.03 -9.73
C LYS A 225 -14.62 4.22 -8.22
N LEU A 226 -13.75 3.43 -7.58
CA LEU A 226 -13.52 3.56 -6.13
C LEU A 226 -12.94 4.94 -5.78
N ASN A 227 -11.92 5.40 -6.52
CA ASN A 227 -11.31 6.70 -6.28
C ASN A 227 -12.32 7.84 -6.48
N SER A 228 -13.15 7.76 -7.53
CA SER A 228 -14.24 8.71 -7.77
C SER A 228 -15.21 8.76 -6.60
N ALA A 229 -15.69 7.60 -6.13
CA ALA A 229 -16.61 7.52 -4.99
C ALA A 229 -16.01 8.13 -3.70
N TYR A 230 -14.73 7.87 -3.40
CA TYR A 230 -14.07 8.49 -2.26
C TYR A 230 -13.89 10.00 -2.43
N ASN A 231 -13.63 10.50 -3.64
CA ASN A 231 -13.48 11.92 -3.90
C ASN A 231 -14.82 12.65 -3.80
N SER A 232 -15.91 12.12 -4.38
CA SER A 232 -17.24 12.72 -4.25
C SER A 232 -17.65 12.92 -2.79
N ILE A 233 -17.40 11.92 -1.92
CA ILE A 233 -17.71 12.06 -0.49
C ILE A 233 -16.81 13.09 0.19
N LYS A 234 -15.54 13.20 -0.20
CA LYS A 234 -14.64 14.24 0.35
C LYS A 234 -15.10 15.63 -0.05
N ASP A 235 -15.56 15.80 -1.28
CA ASP A 235 -16.05 17.08 -1.79
C ASP A 235 -17.33 17.47 -1.04
N GLU A 236 -18.29 16.54 -0.91
CA GLU A 236 -19.52 16.73 -0.11
C GLU A 236 -19.25 17.09 1.36
N GLU A 237 -18.24 16.47 1.99
CA GLU A 237 -17.86 16.74 3.39
C GLU A 237 -16.97 17.99 3.53
N GLY A 238 -16.27 18.38 2.46
CA GLY A 238 -15.44 19.59 2.40
C GLY A 238 -16.27 20.86 2.31
N ASP A 239 -17.45 20.77 1.69
CA ASP A 239 -18.40 21.88 1.55
C ASP A 239 -19.27 22.10 2.82
N GLN A 240 -19.25 21.18 3.79
CA GLN A 240 -19.97 21.34 5.06
C GLN A 240 -19.19 22.26 6.02
N GLU A 241 -19.50 23.56 5.99
CA GLU A 241 -19.06 24.54 6.98
C GLU A 241 -19.50 24.17 8.42
N ALA A 242 -18.53 24.20 9.34
CA ALA A 242 -18.67 24.34 10.80
C ALA A 242 -19.77 23.49 11.50
N TYR A 243 -19.43 22.25 11.89
CA TYR A 243 -20.20 21.53 12.90
C TYR A 243 -20.06 22.19 14.31
N PRO A 244 -21.13 22.21 15.12
CA PRO A 244 -21.20 22.88 16.42
C PRO A 244 -20.24 22.27 17.46
N PRO A 245 -19.98 22.96 18.59
CA PRO A 245 -18.92 22.58 19.52
C PRO A 245 -19.24 21.25 20.19
N HIS A 246 -18.52 20.20 19.81
CA HIS A 246 -18.51 18.95 20.57
C HIS A 246 -17.76 19.13 21.90
N VAL A 247 -18.27 18.49 22.95
CA VAL A 247 -17.59 18.41 24.25
C VAL A 247 -16.31 17.57 24.08
N GLY A 248 -15.17 18.25 23.92
CA GLY A 248 -13.86 17.63 23.70
C GLY A 248 -12.96 18.46 22.80
N ARG A 249 -11.71 18.01 22.59
CA ARG A 249 -10.79 18.65 21.64
C ARG A 249 -11.29 18.38 20.22
N PHE A 250 -11.91 19.39 19.60
CA PHE A 250 -12.25 19.37 18.18
C PHE A 250 -10.96 19.17 17.37
N ILE A 251 -10.95 18.16 16.51
CA ILE A 251 -9.88 17.97 15.53
C ILE A 251 -10.48 18.33 14.17
N PRO A 252 -10.07 19.46 13.58
CA PRO A 252 -10.54 19.86 12.25
C PRO A 252 -10.35 18.72 11.26
N SER A 253 -11.35 18.48 10.42
CA SER A 253 -11.25 17.51 9.32
C SER A 253 -10.93 16.07 9.75
N TRP A 254 -11.22 15.69 11.01
CA TRP A 254 -10.99 14.33 11.52
C TRP A 254 -11.62 13.26 10.62
N ARG A 255 -12.84 13.53 10.13
CA ARG A 255 -13.55 12.64 9.22
C ARG A 255 -12.85 12.50 7.86
N LEU A 256 -12.42 13.61 7.26
CA LEU A 256 -11.66 13.63 6.00
C LEU A 256 -10.35 12.84 6.09
N ARG A 257 -9.71 12.77 7.26
CA ARG A 257 -8.50 11.96 7.47
C ARG A 257 -8.72 10.48 7.22
N HIS A 258 -9.91 9.96 7.54
CA HIS A 258 -10.24 8.54 7.42
C HIS A 258 -10.99 8.18 6.13
N LEU A 259 -11.39 9.18 5.34
CA LEU A 259 -12.00 9.01 4.03
C LEU A 259 -10.90 8.79 2.97
N GLN A 260 -10.14 7.71 3.08
CA GLN A 260 -9.13 7.36 2.09
C GLN A 260 -9.25 5.87 1.73
N PRO A 261 -9.20 5.50 0.44
CA PRO A 261 -9.13 4.10 0.05
C PRO A 261 -7.80 3.50 0.51
N LEU A 262 -7.75 2.18 0.70
CA LEU A 262 -6.52 1.51 1.14
C LEU A 262 -5.35 1.67 0.14
N THR A 263 -5.67 1.89 -1.14
CA THR A 263 -4.70 2.21 -2.21
C THR A 263 -3.88 3.47 -1.90
N TYR A 264 -4.40 4.42 -1.13
CA TYR A 264 -3.66 5.61 -0.68
C TYR A 264 -2.38 5.23 0.08
N PHE A 265 -2.39 4.12 0.83
CA PHE A 265 -1.24 3.67 1.62
C PHE A 265 -0.22 2.85 0.82
N PHE A 266 -0.49 2.56 -0.46
CA PHE A 266 0.43 1.76 -1.27
C PHE A 266 1.78 2.47 -1.50
N PRO A 267 2.85 1.72 -1.80
CA PRO A 267 4.09 2.31 -2.31
C PRO A 267 3.83 3.22 -3.52
N ILE A 268 4.64 4.28 -3.66
CA ILE A 268 4.46 5.30 -4.72
C ILE A 268 4.43 4.65 -6.10
N ALA A 269 5.37 3.76 -6.40
CA ALA A 269 5.45 3.07 -7.69
C ALA A 269 4.14 2.37 -8.06
N ILE A 270 3.51 1.68 -7.10
CA ILE A 270 2.23 1.00 -7.31
C ILE A 270 1.11 2.01 -7.49
N ARG A 271 1.02 3.05 -6.65
CA ARG A 271 -0.02 4.08 -6.78
C ARG A 271 0.04 4.76 -8.14
N SER A 272 1.24 5.13 -8.60
CA SER A 272 1.43 5.75 -9.90
C SER A 272 1.04 4.80 -11.04
N ALA A 273 1.36 3.50 -10.93
CA ALA A 273 0.91 2.49 -11.90
C ALA A 273 -0.63 2.38 -11.93
N LEU A 274 -1.29 2.37 -10.77
CA LEU A 274 -2.75 2.32 -10.66
C LEU A 274 -3.43 3.59 -11.22
N ILE A 275 -2.85 4.77 -10.97
CA ILE A 275 -3.35 6.04 -11.50
C ILE A 275 -3.24 6.05 -13.03
N ARG A 276 -2.05 5.72 -13.57
CA ARG A 276 -1.84 5.63 -15.02
C ARG A 276 -2.77 4.59 -15.66
N GLY A 277 -2.97 3.45 -15.01
CA GLY A 277 -3.90 2.43 -15.48
C GLY A 277 -5.36 2.91 -15.48
N ALA A 278 -5.78 3.67 -14.47
CA ALA A 278 -7.11 4.28 -14.42
C ALA A 278 -7.31 5.34 -15.52
N GLU A 279 -6.33 6.20 -15.76
CA GLU A 279 -6.33 7.17 -16.87
C GLU A 279 -6.35 6.45 -18.24
N TRP A 280 -5.57 5.39 -18.36
CA TRP A 280 -5.52 4.53 -19.54
C TRP A 280 -6.87 3.85 -19.81
N ALA A 281 -7.56 3.34 -18.78
CA ALA A 281 -8.88 2.73 -18.95
C ALA A 281 -9.92 3.71 -19.50
N ALA A 282 -9.77 5.01 -19.21
CA ALA A 282 -10.61 6.07 -19.78
C ALA A 282 -10.28 6.36 -21.25
N SER A 283 -9.05 6.09 -21.70
CA SER A 283 -8.62 6.33 -23.10
C SER A 283 -9.09 5.27 -24.10
N GLY A 284 -9.46 4.07 -23.63
CA GLY A 284 -9.97 2.99 -24.48
C GLY A 284 -8.93 2.26 -25.35
N GLU A 285 -7.63 2.50 -25.13
CA GLU A 285 -6.55 1.79 -25.82
C GLU A 285 -6.47 0.30 -25.42
N ARG A 286 -5.53 -0.49 -25.98
CA ARG A 286 -5.26 -1.89 -25.56
C ARG A 286 -3.95 -1.99 -24.77
N ILE A 287 -3.95 -2.72 -23.65
CA ILE A 287 -2.75 -2.87 -22.81
C ILE A 287 -1.72 -3.66 -23.60
N SER A 288 -0.54 -3.05 -23.81
CA SER A 288 0.59 -3.77 -24.37
C SER A 288 1.25 -4.64 -23.29
N TRP A 289 1.63 -5.86 -23.67
CA TRP A 289 2.36 -6.79 -22.81
C TRP A 289 3.62 -6.17 -22.21
N ALA A 290 4.38 -5.42 -23.01
CA ALA A 290 5.58 -4.72 -22.57
C ALA A 290 5.29 -3.67 -21.48
N ALA A 291 4.22 -2.87 -21.65
CA ALA A 291 3.86 -1.88 -20.64
C ALA A 291 3.43 -2.54 -19.32
N ALA A 292 2.64 -3.63 -19.39
CA ALA A 292 2.24 -4.37 -18.19
C ALA A 292 3.43 -4.93 -17.41
N ILE A 293 4.40 -5.52 -18.12
CA ILE A 293 5.64 -6.02 -17.51
C ILE A 293 6.42 -4.88 -16.85
N ASN A 294 6.61 -3.76 -17.55
CA ASN A 294 7.40 -2.65 -17.03
C ASN A 294 6.78 -2.03 -15.78
N GLU A 295 5.45 -1.87 -15.75
CA GLU A 295 4.73 -1.38 -14.57
C GLU A 295 4.93 -2.30 -13.36
N LEU A 296 4.78 -3.61 -13.57
CA LEU A 296 4.93 -4.59 -12.50
C LEU A 296 6.39 -4.74 -12.05
N ALA A 297 7.34 -4.70 -12.99
CA ALA A 297 8.76 -4.73 -12.69
C ALA A 297 9.18 -3.50 -11.88
N LEU A 298 8.72 -2.30 -12.24
CA LEU A 298 8.95 -1.09 -11.44
C LEU A 298 8.40 -1.22 -10.03
N ALA A 299 7.22 -1.83 -9.86
CA ALA A 299 6.66 -2.08 -8.54
C ALA A 299 7.51 -3.04 -7.69
N HIS A 300 7.94 -4.17 -8.26
CA HIS A 300 8.83 -5.12 -7.59
C HIS A 300 10.17 -4.49 -7.22
N TYR A 301 10.75 -3.78 -8.18
CA TYR A 301 12.02 -3.12 -8.06
C TYR A 301 12.03 -2.05 -6.96
N ALA A 302 11.02 -1.17 -6.95
CA ALA A 302 10.87 -0.14 -5.92
C ALA A 302 10.74 -0.74 -4.51
N ILE A 303 10.06 -1.88 -4.39
CA ILE A 303 9.89 -2.57 -3.12
C ILE A 303 11.18 -3.19 -2.61
N ASP A 304 11.96 -3.79 -3.50
CA ASP A 304 13.23 -4.35 -3.12
C ASP A 304 14.21 -3.27 -2.67
N ALA A 305 14.26 -2.15 -3.41
CA ALA A 305 15.02 -0.96 -3.00
C ALA A 305 14.60 -0.44 -1.61
N MET A 306 13.30 -0.40 -1.31
CA MET A 306 12.80 -0.04 0.03
C MET A 306 13.26 -1.01 1.12
N ARG A 307 13.33 -2.32 0.83
CA ARG A 307 13.80 -3.34 1.77
C ARG A 307 15.29 -3.21 2.04
N THR A 308 16.09 -3.02 1.00
CA THR A 308 17.54 -2.86 1.12
C THR A 308 17.89 -1.61 1.93
N ARG A 309 17.21 -0.48 1.67
CA ARG A 309 17.37 0.73 2.50
C ARG A 309 16.97 0.52 3.96
N ALA A 310 15.87 -0.21 4.20
CA ALA A 310 15.43 -0.51 5.56
C ALA A 310 16.39 -1.45 6.32
N LYS A 311 17.12 -2.31 5.61
CA LYS A 311 18.18 -3.16 6.19
C LYS A 311 19.43 -2.32 6.51
N ALA A 312 19.83 -1.41 5.62
CA ALA A 312 21.00 -0.55 5.82
C ALA A 312 20.81 0.48 6.94
N ALA A 313 19.57 0.84 7.27
CA ALA A 313 19.25 1.77 8.36
C ALA A 313 19.14 1.09 9.74
N ARG A 314 19.38 -0.21 9.84
CA ARG A 314 19.41 -0.98 11.10
C ARG A 314 20.84 -1.29 11.48
#